data_AF-A0A7W6DC06-F1
#
_entry.id   AF-A0A7W6DC06-F1
#
_cell.length_a   1.000
_cell.length_b   1.000
_cell.length_c   1.000
_cell.angle_alpha   90.00
_cell.angle_beta   90.00
_cell.angle_gamma   90.00
#
_symmetry.space_group_name_H-M   'P 1'
#
loop_
_entity.id
_entity.type
_entity.pdbx_description
1 polymer ?
#
loop_
_entity_poly.entity_id
_entity_poly.type
_entity_poly.pdbx_seq_one_letter_code
_entity_poly.pdbx_strand_id
1 'polypeptide(L)' 'MLVTIEQNASGSGKPESVFISWLLWQPRGADLPTEAVKELRKLAPYRDRDPDIVRLRSLFERLAGRSGRPH' A
#
# COMPACT_ATOMS: atom_id res chain seq x y z
N MET A 1 19.23 -25.35 4.50
CA MET A 1 17.79 -25.30 4.82
C MET A 1 17.21 -24.14 4.01
N LEU A 2 16.65 -24.44 2.84
CA LEU A 2 16.03 -23.42 1.98
C LEU A 2 14.63 -23.15 2.54
N VAL A 3 14.40 -21.93 3.02
CA VAL A 3 13.06 -21.48 3.41
C VAL A 3 12.29 -21.26 2.11
N THR A 4 11.43 -22.21 1.78
CA THR A 4 10.40 -22.04 0.76
C THR A 4 9.48 -20.92 1.25
N ILE A 5 9.62 -19.72 0.69
CA ILE A 5 8.63 -18.67 0.87
C ILE A 5 7.42 -19.14 0.07
N GLU A 6 6.46 -19.74 0.77
CA GLU A 6 5.15 -20.11 0.26
C GLU A 6 4.57 -18.90 -0.49
N GLN A 7 4.55 -18.99 -1.82
CA GLN A 7 3.78 -18.10 -2.68
C GLN A 7 2.31 -18.44 -2.45
N ASN A 8 1.77 -17.97 -1.32
CA ASN A 8 0.34 -17.87 -1.14
C ASN A 8 -0.16 -16.85 -2.14
N ALA A 9 -0.75 -17.34 -3.24
CA ALA A 9 -1.57 -16.60 -4.16
C ALA A 9 -2.72 -15.92 -3.38
N SER A 10 -2.48 -14.76 -2.78
CA SER A 10 -3.45 -14.05 -1.95
C SER A 10 -4.29 -13.10 -2.79
N GLY A 11 -5.30 -13.67 -3.44
CA GLY A 11 -6.57 -12.99 -3.71
C GLY A 11 -7.49 -13.00 -2.49
N SER A 12 -6.96 -12.74 -1.29
CA SER A 12 -7.72 -12.66 -0.03
C SER A 12 -7.50 -11.27 0.58
N GLY A 13 -8.56 -10.46 0.59
CA GLY A 13 -8.59 -9.04 0.95
C GLY A 13 -7.93 -8.68 2.28
N LYS A 14 -6.64 -8.33 2.24
CA LYS A 14 -5.91 -7.69 3.35
C LYS A 14 -5.05 -6.55 2.80
N PRO A 15 -5.61 -5.34 2.65
CA PRO A 15 -4.87 -4.18 2.15
C PRO A 15 -3.61 -3.88 2.97
N GLU A 16 -3.60 -4.21 4.26
CA GLU A 16 -2.40 -4.11 5.12
C GLU A 16 -1.25 -5.01 4.67
N SER A 17 -1.53 -6.24 4.23
CA SER A 17 -0.50 -7.17 3.77
C SER A 17 0.14 -6.69 2.47
N VAL A 18 -0.66 -6.12 1.56
CA VAL A 18 -0.16 -5.49 0.33
C VAL A 18 0.70 -4.28 0.67
N PHE A 19 0.23 -3.43 1.58
CA PHE A 19 0.97 -2.26 2.04
C PHE A 19 2.31 -2.61 2.71
N ILE A 20 2.33 -3.62 3.59
CA ILE A 20 3.56 -4.11 4.23
C ILE A 20 4.51 -4.70 3.19
N SER A 21 4.01 -5.49 2.24
CA SER A 21 4.82 -6.04 1.16
C SER A 21 5.44 -4.94 0.31
N TRP A 22 4.67 -3.89 0.01
CA TRP A 22 5.16 -2.71 -0.70
C TRP A 22 6.25 -1.97 0.08
N LEU A 23 6.10 -1.81 1.41
CA LEU A 23 7.12 -1.19 2.27
C LEU A 23 8.43 -1.97 2.28
N LEU A 24 8.34 -3.30 2.39
CA LEU A 24 9.51 -4.18 2.41
C LEU A 24 10.25 -4.22 1.07
N TRP A 25 9.56 -3.91 -0.03
CA TRP A 25 10.15 -3.88 -1.37
C TRP A 25 10.75 -2.52 -1.74
N GLN A 26 10.69 -1.50 -0.86
CA GLN A 26 11.26 -0.19 -1.16
C GLN A 26 12.80 -0.24 -1.18
N PRO A 27 13.45 0.50 -2.10
CA PRO A 27 14.90 0.60 -2.10
C PRO A 27 15.41 1.26 -0.82
N ARG A 28 16.62 0.89 -0.40
CA ARG A 28 17.25 1.50 0.77
C ARG A 28 17.42 3.01 0.56
N GLY A 29 16.93 3.80 1.51
CA GLY A 29 16.94 5.27 1.41
C GLY A 29 15.83 5.85 0.54
N ALA A 30 14.83 5.07 0.13
CA ALA A 30 13.65 5.60 -0.55
C ALA A 30 12.93 6.64 0.31
N ASP A 31 12.48 7.72 -0.33
CA ASP A 31 11.56 8.69 0.28
C ASP A 31 10.14 8.11 0.26
N LEU A 32 9.78 7.41 1.33
CA LEU A 32 8.52 6.68 1.46
C LEU A 32 7.27 7.55 1.19
N PRO A 33 7.16 8.79 1.71
CA PRO A 33 6.10 9.72 1.32
C PRO A 33 6.00 9.96 -0.20
N THR A 34 7.12 10.20 -0.88
CA THR A 34 7.13 10.44 -2.33
C THR A 34 6.73 9.21 -3.12
N GLU A 35 7.22 8.03 -2.74
CA GLU A 35 6.82 6.77 -3.38
C GLU A 35 5.34 6.44 -3.12
N ALA A 36 4.83 6.74 -1.93
CA ALA A 36 3.40 6.59 -1.61
C ALA A 36 2.53 7.46 -2.53
N VAL A 37 2.93 8.70 -2.84
CA VAL A 37 2.20 9.56 -3.79
C VAL A 37 2.13 8.94 -5.19
N LYS A 38 3.18 8.22 -5.63
CA LYS A 38 3.15 7.52 -6.92
C LYS A 38 2.14 6.38 -6.91
N GLU A 39 2.08 5.60 -5.83
CA GLU A 39 1.06 4.54 -5.69
C GLU A 39 -0.36 5.10 -5.62
N LEU A 40 -0.57 6.23 -4.93
CA LEU A 40 -1.88 6.91 -4.92
C LEU A 40 -2.37 7.28 -6.32
N ARG A 41 -1.46 7.68 -7.21
CA ARG A 41 -1.80 7.99 -8.62
C ARG A 41 -2.22 6.74 -9.39
N LYS A 42 -1.58 5.60 -9.13
CA LYS A 42 -1.95 4.31 -9.74
C LYS A 42 -3.32 3.82 -9.25
N LEU A 43 -3.65 4.07 -7.99
CA LEU A 43 -4.92 3.68 -7.38
C LEU A 43 -6.09 4.65 -7.69
N ALA A 44 -5.82 5.83 -8.26
CA ALA A 44 -6.84 6.84 -8.53
C ALA A 44 -8.05 6.34 -9.35
N PRO A 45 -7.90 5.49 -10.39
CA PRO A 45 -9.03 5.00 -11.19
C PRO A 45 -10.01 4.07 -10.43
N TYR A 46 -9.59 3.56 -9.27
CA TYR A 46 -10.33 2.53 -8.52
C TYR A 46 -11.02 3.06 -7.26
N ARG A 47 -11.02 4.40 -7.09
CA ARG A 47 -11.42 5.12 -5.87
C ARG A 47 -12.71 4.64 -5.20
N ASP A 48 -13.71 4.24 -5.99
CA ASP A 48 -15.06 4.00 -5.48
C ASP A 48 -15.60 2.60 -5.82
N ARG A 49 -14.72 1.71 -6.31
CA ARG A 49 -15.14 0.40 -6.84
C ARG A 49 -14.93 -0.75 -5.86
N ASP A 50 -14.01 -0.61 -4.92
CA ASP A 50 -13.57 -1.70 -4.06
C ASP A 50 -13.16 -1.19 -2.66
N PRO A 51 -13.77 -1.71 -1.57
CA PRO A 51 -13.48 -1.27 -0.21
C PRO A 51 -12.05 -1.60 0.26
N ASP A 52 -11.44 -2.67 -0.25
CA ASP A 52 -10.05 -3.01 0.05
C ASP A 52 -9.10 -2.04 -0.65
N ILE A 53 -9.42 -1.61 -1.87
CA ILE A 53 -8.65 -0.56 -2.57
C ILE A 53 -8.77 0.79 -1.85
N VAL A 54 -9.97 1.16 -1.38
CA VAL A 54 -10.17 2.38 -0.56
C VAL A 54 -9.31 2.34 0.70
N ARG A 55 -9.30 1.20 1.39
CA ARG A 55 -8.51 1.00 2.61
C ARG A 55 -7.01 1.02 2.34
N LEU A 56 -6.55 0.37 1.27
CA LEU A 56 -5.15 0.43 0.82
C LEU A 56 -4.73 1.87 0.52
N ARG A 57 -5.59 2.62 -0.19
CA ARG A 57 -5.33 4.02 -0.51
C ARG A 57 -5.21 4.89 0.73
N SER A 58 -6.04 4.66 1.74
CA SER A 58 -5.98 5.37 3.02
C SER A 58 -4.64 5.16 3.75
N LEU A 59 -4.04 3.96 3.67
CA LEU A 59 -2.72 3.69 4.22
C LEU A 59 -1.63 4.52 3.51
N PHE A 60 -1.68 4.57 2.18
CA PHE A 60 -0.76 5.40 1.39
C PHE A 60 -0.98 6.90 1.60
N GLU A 61 -2.21 7.37 1.78
CA GLU A 61 -2.51 8.78 2.10
C GLU A 61 -1.92 9.18 3.45
N ARG A 62 -2.00 8.30 4.47
CA ARG A 62 -1.35 8.51 5.77
C ARG A 62 0.18 8.56 5.65
N LEU A 63 0.77 7.64 4.88
CA LEU A 63 2.21 7.61 4.66
C LEU A 63 2.72 8.83 3.89
N ALA A 64 1.95 9.31 2.90
CA ALA A 64 2.26 10.51 2.13
C ALA A 64 2.10 11.82 2.92
N GLY A 65 1.67 11.77 4.20
CA GLY A 65 1.35 12.96 4.98
C GLY A 65 0.12 13.73 4.46
N ARG A 66 -0.71 13.09 3.62
CA ARG A 66 -1.93 13.70 3.04
C ARG A 66 -3.16 13.57 3.93
N SER A 67 -3.10 12.77 4.99
CA SER A 67 -4.11 12.78 6.05
C SER A 67 -3.96 14.05 6.88
N GLY A 68 -4.59 15.12 6.40
CA GLY A 68 -4.89 16.31 7.20
C GLY A 68 -5.66 15.90 8.45
N ARG A 69 -5.34 16.59 9.55
CA ARG A 69 -5.94 16.55 10.88
C ARG A 69 -7.38 16.00 10.89
N PRO A 70 -7.72 15.00 11.73
CA PRO A 70 -9.11 14.62 11.94
C PRO A 70 -9.86 15.85 12.49
N HIS A 71 -10.95 16.24 11.83
CA HIS A 71 -11.89 17.25 12.31
C HIS A 71 -12.83 16.62 13.33
#